data_AF-C7J8S2-F1
#
_entry.id   AF-C7J8S2-F1
#
_cell.length_a   1.000
_cell.length_b   1.000
_cell.length_c   1.000
_cell.angle_alpha   90.00
_cell.angle_beta   90.00
_cell.angle_gamma   90.00
#
_symmetry.space_group_name_H-M   'P 1'
#
loop_
_entity.id
_entity.type
_entity.pdbx_description
1 polymer ?
#
loop_
_entity_poly.entity_id
_entity_poly.type
_entity_poly.pdbx_seq_one_letter_code
_entity_poly.pdbx_strand_id
1 'polypeptide(L)' 'MHLTFVDHVIWGYRHAVGRQSAPASLDLKSSAFDPKEKVWTRFPPEGSKHTPPHQSCDFRWKDYCPLVFRSVY' A
#
# COMPACT_ATOMS: atom_id res chain seq x y z
N MET A 1 -7.60 0.74 20.69
CA MET A 1 -6.50 -0.03 20.08
C MET A 1 -6.95 -1.01 19.01
N HIS A 2 -8.02 -1.80 19.23
CA HIS A 2 -8.45 -2.80 18.22
C HIS A 2 -9.08 -2.18 16.96
N LEU A 3 -9.86 -1.10 17.11
CA LEU A 3 -10.49 -0.37 15.99
C LEU A 3 -9.48 0.38 15.13
N THR A 4 -8.53 1.08 15.77
CA THR A 4 -7.45 1.84 15.10
C THR A 4 -6.57 0.97 14.21
N PHE A 5 -6.36 -0.31 14.55
CA PHE A 5 -5.58 -1.23 13.71
C PHE A 5 -6.32 -1.59 12.42
N VAL A 6 -7.63 -1.86 12.52
CA VAL A 6 -8.47 -2.19 11.36
C VAL A 6 -8.55 -0.99 10.40
N ASP A 7 -8.67 0.22 10.94
CA ASP A 7 -8.67 1.45 10.14
C ASP A 7 -7.36 1.62 9.35
N HIS A 8 -6.20 1.39 9.98
CA HIS A 8 -4.89 1.46 9.30
C HIS A 8 -4.79 0.44 8.16
N VAL A 9 -5.31 -0.77 8.34
CA VAL A 9 -5.31 -1.82 7.31
C VAL A 9 -6.18 -1.43 6.12
N ILE A 10 -7.39 -0.93 6.37
CA ILE A 10 -8.30 -0.50 5.29
C ILE A 10 -7.68 0.65 4.50
N TRP A 11 -7.09 1.64 5.19
CA TRP A 11 -6.41 2.76 4.54
C TRP A 11 -5.23 2.34 3.69
N GLY A 12 -4.36 1.51 4.25
CA GLY A 12 -3.20 0.97 3.54
C GLY A 12 -3.58 0.20 2.29
N TYR A 13 -4.55 -0.70 2.40
CA TYR A 13 -5.04 -1.50 1.28
C TYR A 13 -5.65 -0.64 0.17
N ARG A 14 -6.56 0.29 0.51
CA ARG A 14 -7.20 1.18 -0.49
C ARG A 14 -6.17 2.02 -1.24
N HIS A 15 -5.15 2.54 -0.54
CA HIS A 15 -4.08 3.31 -1.17
C HIS A 15 -3.21 2.44 -2.08
N ALA A 16 -2.82 1.24 -1.62
CA ALA A 16 -2.00 0.31 -2.40
C ALA A 16 -2.67 -0.11 -3.72
N VAL A 17 -3.97 -0.44 -3.66
CA VAL A 17 -4.78 -0.81 -4.83
C VAL A 17 -5.02 0.41 -5.73
N GLY A 18 -5.40 1.56 -5.16
CA GLY A 18 -5.70 2.78 -5.92
C GLY A 18 -4.51 3.33 -6.71
N ARG A 19 -3.27 3.10 -6.24
CA ARG A 19 -2.04 3.50 -6.93
C ARG A 19 -1.74 2.65 -8.17
N GLN A 20 -2.27 1.44 -8.27
CA GLN A 20 -1.91 0.46 -9.31
C GLN A 20 -2.96 0.35 -10.43
N SER A 21 -3.60 1.47 -10.78
CA SER A 21 -4.70 1.55 -11.76
C SER A 21 -4.33 1.20 -13.21
N ALA A 22 -3.05 1.04 -13.57
CA ALA A 22 -2.64 0.60 -14.89
C ALA A 22 -2.61 -0.94 -14.99
N PRO A 23 -3.16 -1.58 -16.04
CA PRO A 23 -3.12 -3.03 -16.22
C PRO A 23 -1.66 -3.51 -16.22
N ALA A 24 -1.30 -4.39 -15.29
CA ALA A 24 0.01 -5.03 -15.31
C ALA A 24 0.05 -5.96 -16.53
N SER A 25 1.03 -5.77 -17.41
CA SER A 25 1.46 -6.87 -18.26
C SER A 25 1.79 -8.04 -17.32
N LEU A 26 1.19 -9.20 -17.55
CA LEU A 26 1.35 -10.44 -16.76
C LEU A 26 2.80 -10.98 -16.73
N ASP A 27 3.74 -10.27 -17.34
CA ASP A 27 5.14 -10.63 -17.45
C ASP A 27 5.91 -10.17 -16.20
N LEU A 28 5.81 -10.95 -15.13
CA LEU A 28 6.58 -10.71 -13.91
C LEU A 28 8.03 -11.10 -14.13
N LYS A 29 8.90 -10.10 -14.20
CA LYS A 29 10.35 -10.31 -14.10
C LYS A 29 10.67 -10.92 -12.73
N SER A 30 11.71 -11.75 -12.66
CA SER A 30 12.18 -12.35 -11.40
C SER A 30 12.49 -11.30 -10.31
N SER A 31 12.81 -10.06 -10.71
CA SER A 31 13.01 -8.92 -9.81
C SER A 31 11.75 -8.54 -9.02
N ALA A 32 10.55 -8.90 -9.47
CA ALA A 32 9.30 -8.63 -8.76
C ALA A 32 9.20 -9.40 -7.42
N PHE A 33 9.97 -10.48 -7.27
CA PHE A 33 10.08 -11.26 -6.04
C PHE A 33 11.27 -10.82 -5.16
N ASP A 34 12.02 -9.77 -5.55
CA ASP A 34 13.13 -9.29 -4.73
C ASP A 34 12.58 -8.78 -3.39
N PRO A 35 13.00 -9.33 -2.25
CA PRO A 35 12.59 -8.85 -0.93
C PRO A 35 12.96 -7.38 -0.67
N LYS A 36 13.75 -6.75 -1.52
CA LYS A 36 14.08 -5.32 -1.49
C LYS A 36 13.01 -4.44 -2.15
N GLU A 37 12.13 -5.00 -2.99
CA GLU A 37 10.96 -4.32 -3.56
C GLU A 37 9.91 -4.07 -2.47
N LYS A 38 10.17 -3.03 -1.68
CA LYS A 38 9.38 -2.61 -0.53
C LYS A 38 9.01 -1.15 -0.69
N VAL A 39 7.72 -0.89 -0.85
CA VAL A 39 7.20 0.47 -0.93
C VAL A 39 6.69 0.88 0.44
N TRP A 40 7.25 1.96 0.98
CA TRP A 40 6.77 2.56 2.21
C TRP A 40 5.90 3.78 1.88
N THR A 41 4.69 3.80 2.43
CA THR A 41 3.78 4.95 2.36
C THR A 41 3.56 5.48 3.77
N ARG A 42 3.67 6.80 3.95
CA ARG A 42 3.34 7.46 5.21
C ARG A 42 1.91 8.00 5.16
N PHE A 43 1.23 7.95 6.30
CA PHE A 43 -0.14 8.39 6.49
C PHE A 43 -0.18 9.38 7.67
N PRO A 44 0.17 10.66 7.43
CA PRO A 44 0.03 11.69 8.43
C PRO A 44 -1.45 12.05 8.66
N PRO A 45 -1.88 12.37 9.90
CA PRO A 45 -3.26 12.75 10.20
C PRO A 45 -3.79 13.92 9.37
N GLU A 46 -2.92 14.89 9.08
CA GLU A 46 -3.24 16.09 8.29
C GLU A 46 -3.40 15.78 6.79
N GLY A 47 -3.05 14.56 6.37
CA GLY A 47 -2.98 14.17 4.98
C GLY A 47 -1.70 14.63 4.30
N SER A 48 -1.51 14.18 3.06
CA SER A 48 -0.39 14.53 2.19
C SER A 48 -0.88 14.73 0.76
N LYS A 49 0.03 15.05 -0.17
CA LYS A 49 -0.29 15.09 -1.60
C LYS A 49 -0.90 13.77 -2.12
N HIS A 50 -0.60 12.64 -1.48
CA HIS A 50 -0.98 11.31 -1.94
C HIS A 50 -1.96 10.57 -0.99
N THR A 51 -2.20 11.11 0.21
CA THR A 51 -3.07 10.48 1.21
C THR A 51 -4.07 11.51 1.74
N PRO A 52 -5.39 11.25 1.71
CA PRO A 52 -6.34 12.18 2.31
C PRO A 52 -6.15 12.34 3.83
N PRO A 53 -6.62 13.44 4.43
CA PRO A 53 -6.61 13.62 5.89
C PRO A 53 -7.45 12.55 6.59
N HIS A 54 -7.05 12.16 7.81
CA HIS A 54 -7.74 11.13 8.59
C HIS A 54 -7.61 11.35 10.11
N GLN A 55 -8.53 10.76 10.87
CA GLN A 55 -8.53 10.88 12.34
C GLN A 55 -7.56 9.92 13.04
N SER A 56 -7.01 8.94 12.32
CA SER A 56 -5.99 8.04 12.85
C SER A 56 -4.67 8.79 13.07
N CYS A 57 -3.85 8.30 14.02
CA CYS A 57 -2.52 8.83 14.26
C CYS A 57 -1.57 8.55 13.07
N ASP A 58 -0.40 9.21 13.05
CA ASP A 58 0.62 8.95 12.02
C ASP A 58 0.99 7.46 12.01
N PHE A 59 0.87 6.83 10.84
CA PHE A 59 1.32 5.46 10.62
C PHE A 59 1.99 5.29 9.26
N ARG A 60 2.65 4.14 9.09
CA ARG A 60 3.27 3.78 7.81
C ARG A 60 2.71 2.45 7.32
N TRP A 61 2.37 2.41 6.04
CA TRP A 61 2.04 1.19 5.33
C TRP A 61 3.25 0.71 4.55
N LYS A 62 3.40 -0.61 4.44
CA LYS A 62 4.46 -1.22 3.68
C LYS A 62 3.91 -2.30 2.77
N ASP A 63 4.05 -2.07 1.48
CA ASP A 63 3.74 -3.06 0.46
C ASP A 63 4.98 -3.92 0.21
N TYR A 64 4.80 -5.23 0.33
CA TYR A 64 5.81 -6.22 -0.03
C TYR A 64 5.48 -6.76 -1.41
N CYS A 65 6.43 -6.74 -2.35
CA CYS A 65 6.26 -7.35 -3.67
C CYS A 65 4.89 -7.03 -4.34
N PRO A 66 4.50 -5.75 -4.46
CA PRO A 66 3.15 -5.37 -4.86
C PRO A 66 2.69 -5.98 -6.19
N LEU A 67 3.61 -6.15 -7.14
CA LEU A 67 3.33 -6.76 -8.44
C LEU A 67 3.02 -8.26 -8.35
N VAL A 68 3.71 -8.98 -7.45
CA VAL A 68 3.52 -10.42 -7.25
C VAL A 68 2.13 -10.68 -6.67
N PHE A 69 1.76 -9.98 -5.60
CA PHE A 69 0.43 -10.16 -5.00
C PHE A 69 -0.69 -9.78 -5.97
N ARG A 70 -0.49 -8.79 -6.84
CA ARG A 70 -1.44 -8.47 -7.91
C ARG A 70 -1.59 -9.55 -8.97
N SER A 71 -0.55 -10.34 -9.24
CA SER A 71 -0.63 -11.42 -10.24
C SER A 71 -1.34 -12.68 -9.73
N VAL A 72 -1.54 -12.76 -8.42
CA VAL A 72 -2.14 -13.91 -7.73
C VAL A 72 -3.62 -13.66 -7.39
N TYR A 73 -4.06 -12.40 -7.36
CA TYR A 73 -5.44 -11.97 -7.06
C TYR A 73 -6.03 -11.15 -8.20
#